data_AF-A0A959LSA4-F1
#
_entry.id   AF-A0A959LSA4-F1
#
_cell.length_a   1.000
_cell.length_b   1.000
_cell.length_c   1.000
_cell.angle_alpha   90.00
_cell.angle_beta   90.00
_cell.angle_gamma   90.00
#
_symmetry.space_group_name_H-M   'P 1'
#
loop_
_entity.id
_entity.type
_entity.pdbx_description
1 polymer ?
#
loop_
_entity_poly.entity_id
_entity_poly.type
_entity_poly.pdbx_seq_one_letter_code
_entity_poly.pdbx_strand_id
1 'polypeptide(L)'
;MAIDNYSHSAAERFMRYVQIDTQSDPNSPSQPSTEKQKDLSKVLVEELKAIGIEDAELDEHGYVYATIPATSDKDVPVICYCAHVDTAPDVSGKGVKPILHKNYDGKDISFPDDSSVILSANNHPYLKERIGDDLITASGTTLLGADDKAGVAIIMDLAKYL
;
A
#
# COMPACT_ATOMS: atom_id res chain seq x y z
N MET A 1 -8.16 1.38 19.83
CA MET A 1 -7.14 1.75 20.83
C MET A 1 -5.90 2.14 20.04
N ALA A 2 -5.32 3.31 20.31
CA ALA A 2 -3.98 3.59 19.81
C ALA A 2 -3.00 2.62 20.49
N ILE A 3 -2.02 2.11 19.75
CA ILE A 3 -0.94 1.32 20.33
C ILE A 3 0.07 2.33 20.87
N ASP A 4 -0.05 2.67 22.15
CA ASP A 4 0.81 3.66 22.79
C ASP A 4 2.29 3.25 22.63
N ASN A 5 3.13 4.20 22.19
CA ASN A 5 4.58 4.05 21.97
C ASN A 5 5.03 3.17 20.79
N TYR A 6 4.15 2.77 19.87
CA TYR A 6 4.59 2.17 18.61
C TYR A 6 4.83 3.23 17.53
N SER A 7 6.04 3.24 16.96
CA SER A 7 6.37 4.11 15.83
C SER A 7 5.92 3.46 14.52
N HIS A 8 4.69 3.79 14.11
CA HIS A 8 4.11 3.33 12.85
C HIS A 8 4.98 3.71 11.64
N SER A 9 5.14 2.75 10.72
CA SER A 9 5.87 2.94 9.45
C SER A 9 4.98 2.75 8.22
N ALA A 10 3.68 2.50 8.40
CA ALA A 10 2.75 2.21 7.31
C ALA A 10 2.71 3.31 6.24
N ALA A 11 2.66 4.60 6.61
CA ALA A 11 2.63 5.70 5.65
C ALA A 11 3.92 5.79 4.80
N GLU A 12 5.08 5.62 5.44
CA GLU A 12 6.38 5.67 4.76
C GLU A 12 6.54 4.47 3.81
N ARG A 13 6.15 3.27 4.25
CA ARG A 13 6.12 2.06 3.44
C ARG A 13 5.18 2.22 2.25
N PHE A 14 3.96 2.68 2.50
CA PHE A 14 2.96 2.93 1.47
C PHE A 14 3.49 3.88 0.39
N MET A 15 4.04 5.04 0.78
CA MET A 15 4.63 5.99 -0.16
C MET A 15 5.79 5.40 -0.96
N ARG A 16 6.55 4.44 -0.41
CA ARG A 16 7.57 3.71 -1.19
C ARG A 16 6.94 2.70 -2.16
N TYR A 17 5.98 1.90 -1.72
CA TYR A 17 5.39 0.83 -2.53
C TYR A 17 4.61 1.36 -3.73
N VAL A 18 3.91 2.49 -3.59
CA VAL A 18 3.15 3.09 -4.70
C VAL A 18 4.01 3.54 -5.86
N GLN A 19 5.29 3.83 -5.62
CA GLN A 19 6.24 4.22 -6.68
C GLN A 19 6.69 3.04 -7.56
N ILE A 20 6.46 1.79 -7.13
CA ILE A 20 6.79 0.58 -7.88
C ILE A 20 5.63 0.26 -8.83
N ASP A 21 5.87 0.23 -10.13
CA ASP A 21 4.84 -0.10 -11.12
C ASP A 21 4.46 -1.58 -11.04
N THR A 22 3.23 -1.86 -10.61
CA THR A 22 2.69 -3.20 -10.46
C THR A 22 1.37 -3.39 -11.22
N GLN A 23 1.05 -2.51 -12.17
CA GLN A 23 -0.23 -2.57 -12.88
C GLN A 23 -0.43 -3.94 -13.56
N SER A 24 -1.62 -4.52 -13.37
CA SER A 24 -2.00 -5.79 -13.99
C SER A 24 -2.39 -5.61 -15.47
N ASP A 25 -2.40 -6.72 -16.22
CA ASP A 25 -2.80 -6.74 -17.62
C ASP A 25 -3.94 -7.75 -17.81
N PRO A 26 -5.18 -7.30 -18.02
CA PRO A 26 -6.33 -8.19 -18.15
C PRO A 26 -6.30 -9.06 -19.42
N ASN A 27 -5.42 -8.76 -20.39
CA ASN A 27 -5.28 -9.54 -21.61
C ASN A 27 -4.15 -10.58 -21.54
N SER A 28 -3.37 -10.58 -20.46
CA SER A 28 -2.24 -11.48 -20.33
C SER A 28 -2.70 -12.90 -19.97
N PRO A 29 -2.14 -13.94 -20.61
CA PRO A 29 -2.37 -15.33 -20.24
C PRO A 29 -1.43 -15.81 -19.12
N SER A 30 -0.51 -14.98 -18.62
CA SER A 30 0.46 -15.36 -17.59
C SER A 30 -0.04 -15.11 -16.17
N GLN A 31 0.60 -15.76 -15.20
CA GLN A 31 0.42 -15.49 -13.77
C GLN A 31 1.80 -15.26 -13.11
N PRO A 32 2.08 -14.05 -12.60
CA PRO A 32 1.20 -12.87 -12.59
C PRO A 32 0.99 -12.33 -14.01
N SER A 33 -0.06 -11.52 -14.20
CA SER A 33 -0.37 -10.98 -15.53
C SER A 33 0.74 -10.10 -16.08
N THR A 34 1.52 -9.46 -15.21
CA THR A 34 2.70 -8.66 -15.56
C THR A 34 3.86 -8.99 -14.63
N GLU A 35 5.05 -9.28 -15.18
CA GLU A 35 6.23 -9.66 -14.37
C GLU A 35 6.66 -8.57 -13.38
N LYS A 36 6.38 -7.30 -13.69
CA LYS A 36 6.65 -6.15 -12.81
C LYS A 36 5.93 -6.22 -11.46
N GLN A 37 4.84 -6.99 -11.33
CA GLN A 37 4.21 -7.25 -10.03
C GLN A 37 5.20 -7.89 -9.05
N LYS A 38 6.10 -8.75 -9.53
CA LYS A 38 7.12 -9.41 -8.70
C LYS A 38 8.15 -8.44 -8.13
N ASP A 39 8.28 -7.23 -8.67
CA ASP A 39 9.26 -6.26 -8.18
C ASP A 39 8.87 -5.74 -6.80
N LEU A 40 7.58 -5.47 -6.55
CA LEU A 40 7.09 -5.19 -5.20
C LEU A 40 7.20 -6.45 -4.33
N SER A 41 6.79 -7.62 -4.84
CA SER A 41 6.86 -8.87 -4.06
C SER A 41 8.27 -9.19 -3.53
N LYS A 42 9.32 -8.97 -4.33
CA LYS A 42 10.72 -9.15 -3.90
C LYS A 42 11.09 -8.20 -2.76
N VAL A 43 10.70 -6.93 -2.86
CA VAL A 43 10.90 -5.94 -1.78
C VAL A 43 10.20 -6.39 -0.51
N LEU A 44 8.96 -6.90 -0.60
CA LEU A 44 8.23 -7.39 0.57
C LEU A 44 8.94 -8.57 1.25
N VAL A 45 9.42 -9.55 0.48
CA VAL A 45 10.20 -10.68 1.04
C VAL A 45 11.48 -10.20 1.73
N GLU A 46 12.22 -9.30 1.10
CA GLU A 46 13.43 -8.74 1.71
C GLU A 46 13.13 -8.01 3.02
N GLU A 47 12.05 -7.22 3.04
CA GLU A 47 11.64 -6.50 4.24
C GLU A 47 11.10 -7.41 5.35
N LEU A 48 10.35 -8.46 5.02
CA LEU A 48 9.88 -9.47 5.97
C LEU A 48 11.06 -10.22 6.61
N LYS A 49 12.05 -10.61 5.81
CA LYS A 49 13.28 -11.22 6.33
C LYS A 49 14.07 -10.26 7.21
N ALA A 50 14.16 -8.99 6.82
CA ALA A 50 14.86 -7.97 7.59
C ALA A 50 14.24 -7.71 8.97
N ILE A 51 12.94 -7.98 9.15
CA ILE A 51 12.26 -7.90 10.46
C ILE A 51 12.23 -9.23 11.22
N GLY A 52 12.89 -10.28 10.72
CA GLY A 52 13.05 -11.56 11.42
C GLY A 52 12.09 -12.67 11.00
N ILE A 53 11.29 -12.47 9.95
CA ILE A 53 10.40 -13.52 9.42
C ILE A 53 11.16 -14.31 8.36
N GLU A 54 11.88 -15.33 8.82
CA GLU A 54 12.84 -16.09 8.01
C GLU A 54 12.18 -16.97 6.93
N ASP A 55 10.96 -17.43 7.17
CA ASP A 55 10.20 -18.28 6.25
C ASP A 55 9.56 -17.50 5.08
N ALA A 56 9.75 -16.18 5.02
CA ALA A 56 9.21 -15.36 3.96
C ALA A 56 9.74 -15.81 2.58
N GLU A 57 8.83 -16.09 1.66
CA GLU A 57 9.17 -16.58 0.32
C GLU A 57 8.30 -15.97 -0.77
N LEU A 58 8.82 -15.99 -2.00
CA LEU A 58 8.14 -15.58 -3.22
C LEU A 58 8.07 -16.79 -4.15
N ASP A 59 6.87 -17.23 -4.49
CA ASP A 59 6.69 -18.33 -5.43
C ASP A 59 6.82 -17.89 -6.91
N GLU A 60 6.76 -18.87 -7.81
CA GLU A 60 6.86 -18.63 -9.26
C GLU A 60 5.72 -17.78 -9.84
N HIS A 61 4.57 -17.77 -9.16
CA HIS A 61 3.35 -17.05 -9.53
C HIS A 61 3.26 -15.64 -8.94
N GLY A 62 4.25 -15.23 -8.14
CA GLY A 62 4.32 -13.88 -7.59
C GLY A 62 3.69 -13.72 -6.20
N TYR A 63 3.23 -14.80 -5.56
CA TYR A 63 2.69 -14.77 -4.21
C TYR A 63 3.80 -14.66 -3.18
N VAL A 64 3.60 -13.79 -2.19
CA VAL A 64 4.45 -13.68 -1.01
C VAL A 64 3.77 -14.40 0.15
N TYR A 65 4.45 -15.38 0.72
CA TYR A 65 4.02 -16.08 1.93
C TYR A 65 5.01 -15.82 3.06
N ALA A 66 4.51 -15.73 4.29
CA ALA A 66 5.30 -15.51 5.50
C ALA A 66 4.47 -15.87 6.73
N THR A 67 5.13 -16.35 7.80
CA THR A 67 4.45 -16.76 9.04
C THR A 67 4.97 -15.96 10.22
N ILE A 68 4.07 -15.32 10.96
CA ILE A 68 4.36 -14.78 12.29
C ILE A 68 4.10 -15.89 13.31
N PRO A 69 5.10 -16.33 14.11
CA PRO A 69 4.90 -17.35 15.12
C PRO A 69 3.86 -16.95 16.17
N ALA A 70 3.24 -17.95 16.80
CA ALA A 70 2.28 -17.70 17.87
C ALA A 70 2.94 -16.94 19.05
N THR A 71 2.29 -15.88 19.53
CA THR A 71 2.74 -15.09 20.68
C THR A 71 2.12 -15.57 22.01
N SER A 72 1.49 -16.75 22.00
CA SER A 72 0.74 -17.32 23.13
C SER A 72 0.80 -18.84 23.06
N ASP A 73 0.94 -19.49 24.22
CA ASP A 73 0.96 -20.96 24.36
C ASP A 73 -0.42 -21.62 24.26
N LYS A 74 -1.49 -20.81 24.18
CA LYS A 74 -2.85 -21.32 24.00
C LYS A 74 -3.03 -21.93 22.62
N ASP A 75 -3.81 -23.00 22.55
CA ASP A 75 -4.30 -23.54 21.28
C ASP A 75 -5.33 -22.56 20.68
N VAL A 76 -4.91 -21.83 19.64
CA VAL A 76 -5.69 -20.79 18.98
C VAL A 76 -5.64 -20.97 17.47
N PRO A 77 -6.71 -20.60 16.73
CA PRO A 77 -6.73 -20.75 15.28
C PRO A 77 -5.71 -19.82 14.60
N VAL A 78 -5.14 -20.30 13.49
CA VAL A 78 -4.33 -19.48 12.58
C VAL A 78 -5.23 -18.48 11.86
N ILE A 79 -4.78 -17.23 11.77
CA ILE A 79 -5.46 -16.15 11.05
C ILE A 79 -4.61 -15.78 9.83
N CYS A 80 -5.25 -15.59 8.69
CA CYS A 80 -4.61 -15.10 7.47
C CYS A 80 -5.01 -13.65 7.22
N TYR A 81 -4.02 -12.79 7.02
CA TYR A 81 -4.19 -11.45 6.47
C TYR A 81 -3.69 -11.46 5.01
N CYS A 82 -4.51 -10.97 4.09
CA CYS A 82 -4.16 -10.91 2.68
C CYS A 82 -4.42 -9.51 2.12
N ALA A 83 -3.57 -9.13 1.17
CA ALA A 83 -3.66 -7.92 0.37
C ALA A 83 -3.12 -8.24 -1.03
N HIS A 84 -3.47 -7.43 -2.03
CA HIS A 84 -2.95 -7.61 -3.39
C HIS A 84 -1.87 -6.56 -3.73
N VAL A 85 -0.95 -6.92 -4.63
CA VAL A 85 0.21 -6.09 -4.98
C VAL A 85 0.00 -5.27 -6.26
N ASP A 86 -0.96 -5.67 -7.10
CA ASP A 86 -1.19 -5.03 -8.39
C ASP A 86 -2.00 -3.74 -8.26
N THR A 87 -2.14 -3.03 -9.38
CA THR A 87 -2.97 -1.83 -9.46
C THR A 87 -3.82 -1.90 -10.72
N ALA A 88 -4.97 -1.22 -10.69
CA ALA A 88 -5.95 -1.27 -11.75
C ALA A 88 -5.39 -0.82 -13.13
N PRO A 89 -5.87 -1.40 -14.24
CA PRO A 89 -5.45 -1.03 -15.58
C PRO A 89 -6.05 0.30 -16.08
N ASP A 90 -7.10 0.82 -15.42
CA ASP A 90 -7.89 1.99 -15.85
C ASP A 90 -7.08 3.28 -15.95
N VAL A 91 -6.12 3.48 -15.05
CA VAL A 91 -5.22 4.63 -15.03
C VAL A 91 -3.80 4.11 -14.77
N SER A 92 -2.79 4.69 -15.44
CA SER A 92 -1.40 4.28 -15.27
C SER A 92 -0.98 4.26 -13.79
N GLY A 93 -0.42 3.14 -13.34
CA GLY A 93 0.30 3.00 -12.06
C GLY A 93 1.82 3.22 -12.20
N LYS A 94 2.29 3.67 -13.37
CA LYS A 94 3.72 3.89 -13.64
C LYS A 94 4.10 5.34 -13.37
N GLY A 95 5.16 5.54 -12.59
CA GLY A 95 5.71 6.87 -12.29
C GLY A 95 4.90 7.67 -11.26
N VAL A 96 4.19 6.97 -10.36
CA VAL A 96 3.44 7.58 -9.26
C VAL A 96 4.38 8.43 -8.40
N LYS A 97 3.98 9.67 -8.10
CA LYS A 97 4.67 10.55 -7.15
C LYS A 97 3.73 10.84 -5.98
N PRO A 98 3.84 10.13 -4.85
CA PRO A 98 2.97 10.34 -3.71
C PRO A 98 3.29 11.67 -3.00
N ILE A 99 2.26 12.38 -2.59
CA ILE A 99 2.35 13.67 -1.91
C ILE A 99 1.63 13.55 -0.57
N LEU A 100 2.34 13.84 0.52
CA LEU A 100 1.78 13.89 1.87
C LEU A 100 1.31 15.32 2.19
N HIS A 101 0.01 15.47 2.38
CA HIS A 101 -0.65 16.68 2.84
C HIS A 101 -0.94 16.52 4.33
N LYS A 102 -0.13 17.16 5.18
CA LYS A 102 -0.29 17.05 6.63
C LYS A 102 -1.44 17.90 7.15
N ASN A 103 -2.18 17.39 8.13
CA ASN A 103 -3.23 18.11 8.84
C ASN A 103 -4.17 18.83 7.87
N TYR A 104 -4.83 18.07 7.00
CA TYR A 104 -5.68 18.58 5.94
C TYR A 104 -6.69 19.60 6.46
N ASP A 105 -6.70 20.79 5.85
CA ASP A 105 -7.44 21.96 6.36
C ASP A 105 -8.83 22.13 5.73
N GLY A 106 -9.26 21.17 4.92
CA GLY A 106 -10.55 21.19 4.23
C GLY A 106 -10.57 22.00 2.93
N LYS A 107 -9.44 22.59 2.51
CA LYS A 107 -9.35 23.30 1.23
C LYS A 107 -9.24 22.33 0.06
N ASP A 108 -9.49 22.85 -1.14
CA ASP A 108 -9.28 22.10 -2.38
C ASP A 108 -7.78 21.81 -2.57
N ILE A 109 -7.47 20.61 -3.04
CA ILE A 109 -6.10 20.17 -3.36
C ILE A 109 -5.96 20.17 -4.89
N SER A 110 -5.05 21.01 -5.39
CA SER A 110 -4.62 20.98 -6.80
C SER A 110 -3.41 20.07 -6.97
N PHE A 111 -3.31 19.40 -8.12
CA PHE A 111 -2.29 18.40 -8.38
C PHE A 111 -1.13 19.01 -9.20
N PRO A 112 0.14 18.85 -8.81
CA PRO A 112 1.25 19.57 -9.42
C PRO A 112 1.61 19.12 -10.85
N ASP A 113 1.38 17.86 -11.21
CA ASP A 113 1.64 17.38 -12.57
C ASP A 113 0.43 17.59 -13.50
N ASP A 114 -0.77 17.86 -12.95
CA ASP A 114 -1.96 18.28 -13.71
C ASP A 114 -2.86 19.18 -12.86
N SER A 115 -2.68 20.50 -13.02
CA SER A 115 -3.43 21.50 -12.25
C SER A 115 -4.92 21.60 -12.64
N SER A 116 -5.36 20.91 -13.70
CA SER A 116 -6.78 20.84 -14.06
C SER A 116 -7.55 19.86 -13.19
N VAL A 117 -6.85 18.91 -12.57
CA VAL A 117 -7.42 17.99 -11.60
C VAL A 117 -7.46 18.67 -10.24
N ILE A 118 -8.63 18.67 -9.60
CA ILE A 118 -8.85 19.28 -8.28
C ILE A 118 -9.61 18.29 -7.40
N LEU A 119 -9.02 17.94 -6.27
CA LEU A 119 -9.68 17.18 -5.22
C LEU A 119 -10.39 18.16 -4.28
N SER A 120 -11.72 18.23 -4.39
CA SER A 120 -12.55 19.19 -3.66
C SER A 120 -13.61 18.49 -2.83
N ALA A 121 -13.88 19.03 -1.64
CA ALA A 121 -14.98 18.61 -0.77
C ALA A 121 -16.38 18.84 -1.37
N ASN A 122 -16.49 19.62 -2.45
CA ASN A 122 -17.73 19.76 -3.21
C ASN A 122 -18.03 18.51 -4.06
N ASN A 123 -16.99 17.94 -4.69
CA ASN A 123 -17.11 16.72 -5.50
C ASN A 123 -17.04 15.45 -4.64
N HIS A 124 -16.31 15.51 -3.53
CA HIS A 124 -16.12 14.40 -2.61
C HIS A 124 -16.46 14.83 -1.16
N PRO A 125 -17.76 14.87 -0.79
CA PRO A 125 -18.20 15.38 0.52
C PRO A 125 -17.54 14.73 1.74
N TYR A 126 -17.12 13.48 1.60
CA TYR A 126 -16.39 12.73 2.63
C TYR A 126 -15.08 13.40 3.08
N LEU A 127 -14.46 14.25 2.26
CA LEU A 127 -13.27 15.01 2.66
C LEU A 127 -13.53 15.92 3.87
N LYS A 128 -14.78 16.35 4.09
CA LYS A 128 -15.15 17.15 5.27
C LYS A 128 -14.99 16.39 6.58
N GLU A 129 -15.08 15.07 6.54
CA GLU A 129 -14.87 14.20 7.70
C GLU A 129 -13.38 13.91 7.96
N ARG A 130 -12.50 14.37 7.08
CA ARG A 130 -11.05 14.14 7.11
C ARG A 130 -10.23 15.38 7.44
N ILE A 131 -10.90 16.45 7.87
CA ILE A 131 -10.21 17.66 8.34
C ILE A 131 -9.40 17.32 9.60
N GLY A 132 -8.11 17.61 9.57
CA GLY A 132 -7.15 17.25 10.61
C GLY A 132 -6.38 15.96 10.37
N ASP A 133 -6.85 15.10 9.45
CA ASP A 133 -6.12 13.89 9.05
C ASP A 133 -4.95 14.26 8.11
N ASP A 134 -3.93 13.42 8.07
CA ASP A 134 -2.92 13.45 7.02
C ASP A 134 -3.47 12.73 5.77
N LEU A 135 -3.37 13.36 4.59
CA LEU A 135 -3.80 12.78 3.32
C LEU A 135 -2.60 12.46 2.43
N ILE A 136 -2.66 11.35 1.70
CA ILE A 136 -1.67 11.01 0.67
C ILE A 136 -2.38 10.99 -0.68
N THR A 137 -1.87 11.74 -1.64
CA THR A 137 -2.41 11.80 -3.02
C THR A 137 -1.34 11.43 -4.04
N ALA A 138 -1.75 11.09 -5.26
CA ALA A 138 -0.83 11.11 -6.42
C ALA A 138 -0.51 12.56 -6.82
N SER A 139 0.31 12.74 -7.86
CA SER A 139 0.67 14.06 -8.39
C SER A 139 -0.21 14.56 -9.54
N GLY A 140 -1.18 13.76 -10.01
CA GLY A 140 -2.23 14.17 -10.97
C GLY A 140 -2.33 13.33 -12.24
N THR A 141 -1.26 12.66 -12.66
CA THR A 141 -1.18 11.96 -13.96
C THR A 141 -1.30 10.43 -13.87
N THR A 142 -1.43 9.91 -12.65
CA THR A 142 -1.50 8.47 -12.34
C THR A 142 -2.60 8.21 -11.32
N LEU A 143 -3.00 6.94 -11.18
CA LEU A 143 -3.63 6.51 -9.92
C LEU A 143 -2.60 6.57 -8.78
N LEU A 144 -3.07 6.53 -7.53
CA LEU A 144 -2.17 6.44 -6.37
C LEU A 144 -1.74 5.00 -6.08
N GLY A 145 -2.64 4.03 -6.25
CA GLY A 145 -2.39 2.64 -5.85
C GLY A 145 -2.62 2.37 -4.36
N ALA A 146 -3.49 3.17 -3.72
CA ALA A 146 -3.96 2.89 -2.36
C ALA A 146 -4.63 1.51 -2.27
N ASP A 147 -5.47 1.21 -3.27
CA ASP A 147 -5.98 -0.13 -3.54
C ASP A 147 -4.89 -0.93 -4.30
N ASP A 148 -4.22 -1.91 -3.67
CA ASP A 148 -4.29 -2.31 -2.25
C ASP A 148 -2.94 -2.21 -1.53
N LYS A 149 -2.05 -1.35 -2.02
CA LYS A 149 -0.74 -1.14 -1.38
C LYS A 149 -0.85 -0.50 0.01
N ALA A 150 -1.99 0.13 0.33
CA ALA A 150 -2.28 0.55 1.70
C ALA A 150 -2.47 -0.67 2.61
N GLY A 151 -3.23 -1.69 2.18
CA GLY A 151 -3.39 -2.96 2.88
C GLY A 151 -2.06 -3.68 3.06
N VAL A 152 -1.24 -3.76 2.00
CA VAL A 152 0.13 -4.30 2.07
C VAL A 152 0.95 -3.56 3.14
N ALA A 153 0.96 -2.23 3.13
CA ALA A 153 1.73 -1.45 4.10
C ALA A 153 1.24 -1.64 5.54
N ILE A 154 -0.07 -1.80 5.76
CA ILE A 154 -0.65 -2.09 7.08
C ILE A 154 -0.24 -3.48 7.56
N ILE A 155 -0.29 -4.51 6.70
CA ILE A 155 0.14 -5.88 7.05
C ILE A 155 1.63 -5.91 7.39
N MET A 156 2.47 -5.19 6.63
CA MET A 156 3.91 -5.08 6.90
C MET A 156 4.19 -4.35 8.23
N ASP A 157 3.41 -3.33 8.57
CA ASP A 157 3.55 -2.60 9.84
C ASP A 157 3.06 -3.44 11.03
N LEU A 158 2.01 -4.28 10.82
CA LEU A 158 1.56 -5.28 11.80
C LEU A 158 2.62 -6.36 12.02
N ALA A 159 3.21 -6.88 10.95
CA ALA A 159 4.26 -7.89 11.02
C ALA A 159 5.51 -7.40 11.74
N LYS A 160 5.83 -6.10 11.61
CA LYS A 160 6.92 -5.46 12.36
C LYS A 160 6.58 -5.24 13.84
N TYR A 161 5.30 -5.04 14.15
CA TYR A 161 4.84 -4.79 15.51
C TYR A 161 4.81 -6.04 16.38
N LEU A 162 4.40 -7.18 15.81
CA LEU A 162 4.31 -8.48 16.47
C LEU A 162 5.68 -9.15 16.61
#